data_AF-A0A2S5B828-F1
#
_entry.id   AF-A0A2S5B828-F1
#
_cell.length_a   1.000
_cell.length_b   1.000
_cell.length_c   1.000
_cell.angle_alpha   90.00
_cell.angle_beta   90.00
_cell.angle_gamma   90.00
#
_symmetry.space_group_name_H-M   'P 1'
#
loop_
_entity.id
_entity.type
_entity.pdbx_description
1 polymer ?
#
loop_
_entity_poly.entity_id
_entity_poly.type
_entity_poly.pdbx_seq_one_letter_code
_entity_poly.pdbx_strand_id
1 'polypeptide(L)'
;MTPNDIQKAQQANLLDFLLTAPNQLANKPSLVPNADFTYCSLALTCNESISSVRWNGVCYMTGSDVVRIVAVRLASAGIAEPDTKLLKRNVVSRLRTIKEGRGMLLEPANSRLLTLLFQHNLISTRKSQKLFCWYQVPHDQLLEHELAHHRWKAGLPPLPKTLLRAPAFVDGDYPADHRLRRVACGVGDCPRRFTRLEHAQRHRAAHVQEKPLEGTTARIDRTANE
;
A
#
# COMPACT_ATOMS: atom_id res chain seq x y z
N MET A 1 1.73 -1.13 -35.64
CA MET A 1 2.47 -0.86 -34.39
C MET A 1 3.42 -2.01 -34.16
N THR A 2 4.70 -1.75 -33.97
CA THR A 2 5.67 -2.80 -33.65
C THR A 2 5.48 -3.27 -32.19
N PRO A 3 5.96 -4.47 -31.81
CA PRO A 3 5.94 -4.92 -30.41
C PRO A 3 6.60 -3.92 -29.44
N ASN A 4 7.63 -3.21 -29.91
CA ASN A 4 8.34 -2.19 -29.15
C ASN A 4 7.47 -0.93 -28.91
N ASP A 5 6.67 -0.53 -29.89
CA ASP A 5 5.74 0.60 -29.74
C ASP A 5 4.65 0.31 -28.70
N ILE A 6 4.15 -0.95 -28.67
CA ILE A 6 3.17 -1.41 -27.69
C ILE A 6 3.78 -1.37 -26.28
N GLN A 7 5.01 -1.86 -26.13
CA GLN A 7 5.73 -1.83 -24.84
C GLN A 7 5.98 -0.40 -24.35
N LYS A 8 6.38 0.51 -25.24
CA LYS A 8 6.59 1.93 -24.90
C LYS A 8 5.29 2.63 -24.50
N ALA A 9 4.21 2.41 -25.24
CA ALA A 9 2.89 2.93 -24.89
C ALA A 9 2.41 2.38 -23.54
N GLN A 10 2.60 1.09 -23.28
CA GLN A 10 2.26 0.48 -22.00
C GLN A 10 3.07 1.07 -20.84
N GLN A 11 4.36 1.34 -21.04
CA GLN A 11 5.18 2.01 -20.03
C GLN A 11 4.71 3.45 -19.78
N ALA A 12 4.35 4.21 -20.82
CA ALA A 12 3.84 5.57 -20.65
C ALA A 12 2.53 5.57 -19.82
N ASN A 13 1.60 4.69 -20.16
CA ASN A 13 0.35 4.52 -19.41
C ASN A 13 0.60 4.09 -17.96
N LEU A 14 1.59 3.22 -17.73
CA LEU A 14 2.00 2.82 -16.39
C LEU A 14 2.55 4.00 -15.58
N LEU A 15 3.45 4.78 -16.16
CA LEU A 15 4.05 5.93 -15.46
C LEU A 15 2.99 6.99 -15.13
N ASP A 16 2.07 7.27 -16.07
CA ASP A 16 0.93 8.15 -15.81
C ASP A 16 0.06 7.60 -14.65
N PHE A 17 -0.27 6.31 -14.68
CA PHE A 17 -1.05 5.68 -13.61
C PHE A 17 -0.35 5.75 -12.25
N LEU A 18 0.97 5.52 -12.18
CA LEU A 18 1.75 5.63 -10.94
C LEU A 18 1.71 7.04 -10.34
N LEU A 19 1.65 8.07 -11.20
CA LEU A 19 1.56 9.47 -10.82
C LEU A 19 0.14 9.90 -10.42
N THR A 20 -0.87 9.48 -11.19
CA THR A 20 -2.22 10.06 -11.11
C THR A 20 -3.18 9.23 -10.27
N ALA A 21 -2.97 7.92 -10.13
CA ALA A 21 -3.93 7.01 -9.49
C ALA A 21 -4.32 7.43 -8.06
N PRO A 22 -3.40 7.80 -7.15
CA PRO A 22 -3.79 8.21 -5.80
C PRO A 22 -4.67 9.47 -5.77
N ASN A 23 -4.41 10.43 -6.67
CA ASN A 23 -5.19 11.67 -6.77
C ASN A 23 -6.58 11.39 -7.36
N GLN A 24 -6.66 10.53 -8.36
CA GLN A 24 -7.94 10.05 -8.91
C GLN A 24 -8.75 9.33 -7.83
N LEU A 25 -8.09 8.49 -7.03
CA LEU A 25 -8.73 7.81 -5.92
C LEU A 25 -9.16 8.77 -4.84
N ALA A 26 -8.42 9.82 -4.51
CA ALA A 26 -8.77 10.78 -3.45
C ALA A 26 -10.17 11.38 -3.64
N ASN A 27 -10.56 11.66 -4.89
CA ASN A 27 -11.85 12.27 -5.23
C ASN A 27 -12.97 11.25 -5.47
N LYS A 28 -12.65 9.96 -5.54
CA LYS A 28 -13.64 8.92 -5.84
C LYS A 28 -14.47 8.56 -4.61
N PRO A 29 -15.81 8.39 -4.72
CA PRO A 29 -16.61 7.93 -3.60
C PRO A 29 -16.22 6.51 -3.18
N SER A 30 -16.53 6.17 -1.93
CA SER A 30 -16.40 4.79 -1.46
C SER A 30 -17.38 3.88 -2.18
N LEU A 31 -16.95 2.67 -2.53
CA LEU A 31 -17.77 1.65 -3.17
C LEU A 31 -18.64 0.89 -2.15
N VAL A 32 -18.40 1.07 -0.86
CA VAL A 32 -19.11 0.35 0.20
C VAL A 32 -19.59 1.29 1.30
N PRO A 33 -20.78 1.04 1.88
CA PRO A 33 -21.23 1.77 3.04
C PRO A 33 -20.35 1.46 4.25
N ASN A 34 -20.09 2.47 5.09
CA ASN A 34 -19.38 2.37 6.38
C ASN A 34 -17.90 1.96 6.32
N ALA A 35 -17.27 2.01 5.15
CA ALA A 35 -15.81 1.94 5.04
C ALA A 35 -15.34 2.87 3.93
N ASP A 36 -14.13 3.41 4.04
CA ASP A 36 -13.49 4.13 2.94
C ASP A 36 -12.74 3.13 2.07
N PHE A 37 -13.43 2.53 1.10
CA PHE A 37 -12.86 1.57 0.16
C PHE A 37 -13.20 1.97 -1.27
N THR A 38 -12.20 2.19 -2.09
CA THR A 38 -12.36 2.37 -3.53
C THR A 38 -11.07 1.98 -4.22
N TYR A 39 -11.14 1.71 -5.52
CA TYR A 39 -9.96 1.31 -6.29
C TYR A 39 -10.06 1.75 -7.75
N CYS A 40 -8.91 1.77 -8.40
CA CYS A 40 -8.75 1.94 -9.83
C CYS A 40 -7.68 0.96 -10.32
N SER A 41 -7.81 0.49 -11.55
CA SER A 41 -6.95 -0.53 -12.10
C SER A 41 -6.49 -0.12 -13.50
N LEU A 42 -5.21 -0.37 -13.78
CA LEU A 42 -4.63 -0.25 -15.11
C LEU A 42 -4.57 -1.65 -15.74
N ALA A 43 -5.17 -1.83 -16.90
CA ALA A 43 -5.07 -3.07 -17.66
C ALA A 43 -3.70 -3.21 -18.32
N LEU A 44 -3.14 -4.43 -18.25
CA LEU A 44 -1.90 -4.81 -18.91
C LEU A 44 -2.19 -5.60 -20.19
N THR A 45 -1.21 -5.65 -21.09
CA THR A 45 -1.27 -6.39 -22.35
C THR A 45 -1.40 -7.91 -22.16
N CYS A 46 -1.09 -8.43 -20.98
CA CYS A 46 -1.14 -9.85 -20.62
C CYS A 46 -2.45 -10.29 -19.94
N ASN A 47 -3.57 -9.56 -20.11
CA ASN A 47 -4.84 -9.76 -19.40
C ASN A 47 -4.73 -9.69 -17.87
N GLU A 48 -3.61 -9.21 -17.34
CA GLU A 48 -3.49 -8.87 -15.93
C GLU A 48 -3.78 -7.38 -15.72
N SER A 49 -3.88 -6.96 -14.46
CA SER A 49 -4.03 -5.54 -14.13
C SER A 49 -3.16 -5.18 -12.92
N ILE A 50 -2.85 -3.89 -12.82
CA ILE A 50 -2.21 -3.27 -11.65
C ILE A 50 -3.27 -2.44 -10.97
N SER A 51 -3.50 -2.67 -9.68
CA SER A 51 -4.57 -2.01 -8.95
C SER A 51 -4.03 -1.10 -7.84
N SER A 52 -4.59 0.11 -7.76
CA SER A 52 -4.43 1.02 -6.64
C SER A 52 -5.69 0.96 -5.78
N VAL A 53 -5.53 0.73 -4.48
CA VAL A 53 -6.65 0.57 -3.55
C VAL A 53 -6.56 1.63 -2.46
N ARG A 54 -7.59 2.47 -2.35
CA ARG A 54 -7.75 3.39 -1.22
C ARG A 54 -8.47 2.67 -0.09
N TRP A 55 -7.84 2.66 1.08
CA TRP A 55 -8.41 2.16 2.33
C TRP A 55 -8.11 3.11 3.48
N ASN A 56 -9.15 3.60 4.16
CA ASN A 56 -9.03 4.52 5.29
C ASN A 56 -8.19 5.79 4.99
N GLY A 57 -8.29 6.33 3.77
CA GLY A 57 -7.61 7.52 3.31
C GLY A 57 -6.17 7.29 2.85
N VAL A 58 -5.72 6.05 2.72
CA VAL A 58 -4.37 5.70 2.26
C VAL A 58 -4.47 4.78 1.04
N CYS A 59 -3.60 5.00 0.04
CA CYS A 59 -3.53 4.15 -1.14
C CYS A 59 -2.49 3.03 -0.95
N TYR A 60 -2.87 1.82 -1.34
CA TYR A 60 -2.07 0.61 -1.25
C TYR A 60 -2.00 -0.11 -2.59
N MET A 61 -0.97 -0.93 -2.75
CA MET A 61 -0.79 -1.89 -3.82
C MET A 61 -0.39 -3.26 -3.28
N THR A 62 -0.65 -4.32 -4.04
CA THR A 62 -0.27 -5.67 -3.65
C THR A 62 1.18 -5.97 -4.06
N GLY A 63 1.83 -6.92 -3.38
CA GLY A 63 3.16 -7.38 -3.79
C GLY A 63 3.18 -7.91 -5.23
N SER A 64 2.11 -8.57 -5.68
CA SER A 64 1.97 -9.03 -7.07
C SER A 64 1.95 -7.87 -8.07
N ASP A 65 1.26 -6.78 -7.75
CA ASP A 65 1.24 -5.58 -8.57
C ASP A 65 2.63 -4.94 -8.68
N VAL A 66 3.40 -4.91 -7.58
CA VAL A 66 4.80 -4.44 -7.62
C VAL A 66 5.63 -5.26 -8.61
N VAL A 67 5.48 -6.60 -8.63
CA VAL A 67 6.19 -7.45 -9.58
C VAL A 67 5.79 -7.11 -11.02
N ARG A 68 4.50 -6.93 -11.30
CA ARG A 68 4.00 -6.57 -12.65
C ARG A 68 4.52 -5.21 -13.10
N ILE A 69 4.55 -4.22 -12.21
CA ILE A 69 5.12 -2.89 -12.49
C ILE A 69 6.58 -3.03 -12.97
N VAL A 70 7.39 -3.80 -12.23
CA VAL A 70 8.80 -4.01 -12.60
C VAL A 70 8.90 -4.79 -13.92
N ALA A 71 8.08 -5.82 -14.13
CA ALA A 71 8.07 -6.60 -15.37
C ALA A 71 7.75 -5.75 -16.61
N VAL A 72 6.74 -4.88 -16.54
CA VAL A 72 6.39 -3.97 -17.64
C VAL A 72 7.54 -3.01 -17.95
N ARG A 73 8.20 -2.46 -16.92
CA ARG A 73 9.34 -1.55 -17.10
C ARG A 73 10.59 -2.24 -17.63
N LEU A 74 10.77 -3.54 -17.36
CA LEU A 74 11.83 -4.34 -17.97
C LEU A 74 11.55 -4.62 -19.44
N ALA A 75 10.31 -4.97 -19.78
CA ALA A 75 9.89 -5.24 -21.15
C ALA A 75 10.15 -4.04 -22.06
N SER A 76 9.79 -2.84 -21.61
CA SER A 76 10.02 -1.60 -22.34
C SER A 76 11.49 -1.14 -22.37
N ALA A 77 12.33 -1.64 -21.46
CA ALA A 77 13.79 -1.51 -21.52
C ALA A 77 14.43 -2.54 -22.48
N GLY A 78 13.64 -3.35 -23.18
CA GLY A 78 14.11 -4.35 -24.13
C GLY A 78 14.33 -5.75 -23.55
N ILE A 79 13.94 -5.99 -22.29
CA ILE A 79 14.02 -7.32 -21.67
C ILE A 79 12.69 -8.04 -21.87
N ALA A 80 12.56 -8.75 -22.99
CA ALA A 80 11.27 -9.31 -23.43
C ALA A 80 10.68 -10.38 -22.50
N GLU A 81 11.50 -11.17 -21.80
CA GLU A 81 11.02 -12.29 -20.97
C GLU A 81 11.86 -12.44 -19.68
N PRO A 82 11.58 -11.65 -18.63
CA PRO A 82 12.22 -11.84 -17.34
C PRO A 82 11.77 -13.17 -16.73
N ASP A 83 12.69 -13.90 -16.09
CA ASP A 83 12.34 -15.09 -15.32
C ASP A 83 11.38 -14.68 -14.20
N THR A 84 10.10 -15.02 -14.38
CA THR A 84 9.02 -14.60 -13.48
C THR A 84 9.23 -15.08 -12.05
N LYS A 85 9.82 -16.28 -11.86
CA LYS A 85 10.08 -16.83 -10.52
C LYS A 85 11.19 -16.05 -9.83
N LEU A 86 12.27 -15.80 -10.57
CA LEU A 86 13.40 -15.03 -10.07
C LEU A 86 13.00 -13.58 -9.76
N LEU A 87 12.26 -12.94 -10.67
CA LEU A 87 11.75 -11.58 -10.50
C LEU A 87 10.89 -11.48 -9.24
N LYS A 88 9.91 -12.38 -9.08
CA LYS A 88 9.07 -12.45 -7.87
C LYS A 88 9.93 -12.59 -6.61
N ARG A 89 10.93 -13.49 -6.62
CA ARG A 89 11.85 -13.68 -5.48
C ARG A 89 12.63 -12.42 -5.15
N ASN A 90 13.19 -11.76 -6.16
CA ASN A 90 14.03 -10.57 -5.99
C ASN A 90 13.21 -9.38 -5.46
N VAL A 91 12.05 -9.11 -6.07
CA VAL A 91 11.13 -8.05 -5.64
C VAL A 91 10.64 -8.32 -4.22
N VAL A 92 10.14 -9.52 -3.93
CA VAL A 92 9.66 -9.88 -2.59
C VAL A 92 10.76 -9.77 -1.54
N SER A 93 12.01 -10.11 -1.88
CA SER A 93 13.16 -9.96 -0.98
C SER A 93 13.38 -8.49 -0.60
N ARG A 94 13.38 -7.58 -1.59
CA ARG A 94 13.55 -6.14 -1.36
C ARG A 94 12.38 -5.52 -0.61
N LEU A 95 11.16 -5.95 -0.89
CA LEU A 95 9.97 -5.50 -0.17
C LEU A 95 9.99 -5.85 1.33
N ARG A 96 10.85 -6.79 1.79
CA ARG A 96 11.03 -7.06 3.24
C ARG A 96 11.65 -5.90 4.00
N THR A 97 12.31 -4.98 3.30
CA THR A 97 12.89 -3.78 3.92
C THR A 97 11.82 -2.80 4.41
N ILE A 98 10.65 -2.82 3.76
CA ILE A 98 9.50 -1.98 4.13
C ILE A 98 8.82 -2.61 5.34
N LYS A 99 8.81 -1.87 6.46
CA LYS A 99 8.29 -2.36 7.74
C LYS A 99 6.82 -2.02 7.92
N GLU A 100 6.14 -2.86 8.69
CA GLU A 100 4.77 -2.62 9.13
C GLU A 100 4.65 -1.28 9.87
N GLY A 101 3.64 -0.47 9.53
CA GLY A 101 3.47 0.85 10.12
C GLY A 101 4.49 1.90 9.67
N ARG A 102 5.36 1.56 8.70
CA ARG A 102 6.22 2.47 7.92
C ARG A 102 6.22 2.07 6.44
N GLY A 103 5.03 2.08 5.83
CA GLY A 103 4.87 1.84 4.39
C GLY A 103 4.32 0.46 4.03
N MET A 104 4.02 -0.39 5.01
CA MET A 104 3.32 -1.66 4.79
C MET A 104 2.20 -1.84 5.82
N LEU A 105 1.07 -2.36 5.35
CA LEU A 105 -0.06 -2.82 6.14
C LEU A 105 -0.12 -4.35 6.05
N LEU A 106 -0.03 -5.03 7.20
CA LEU A 106 -0.24 -6.47 7.28
C LEU A 106 -1.71 -6.71 7.63
N GLU A 107 -2.51 -7.10 6.65
CA GLU A 107 -3.93 -7.42 6.86
C GLU A 107 -4.10 -8.90 7.24
N PRO A 108 -4.81 -9.20 8.34
CA PRO A 108 -5.06 -10.58 8.75
C PRO A 108 -6.00 -11.28 7.78
N ALA A 109 -5.96 -12.61 7.78
CA ALA A 109 -6.85 -13.42 6.96
C ALA A 109 -8.32 -13.10 7.26
N ASN A 110 -9.15 -13.09 6.22
CA ASN A 110 -10.58 -12.77 6.31
C ASN A 110 -10.91 -11.37 6.88
N SER A 111 -9.95 -10.43 6.89
CA SER A 111 -10.26 -9.05 7.28
C SER A 111 -11.29 -8.43 6.34
N ARG A 112 -11.93 -7.34 6.78
CA ARG A 112 -12.89 -6.61 5.94
C ARG A 112 -12.25 -6.14 4.64
N LEU A 113 -11.02 -5.62 4.70
CA LEU A 113 -10.28 -5.18 3.52
C LEU A 113 -9.98 -6.36 2.60
N LEU A 114 -9.41 -7.47 3.10
CA LEU A 114 -9.10 -8.62 2.24
C LEU A 114 -10.35 -9.26 1.61
N THR A 115 -11.48 -9.24 2.33
CA THR A 115 -12.75 -9.72 1.80
C THR A 115 -13.18 -8.87 0.60
N LEU A 116 -13.09 -7.54 0.71
CA LEU A 116 -13.40 -6.62 -0.39
C LEU A 116 -12.42 -6.79 -1.56
N LEU A 117 -11.11 -6.86 -1.29
CA LEU A 117 -10.11 -7.09 -2.33
C LEU A 117 -10.37 -8.39 -3.09
N PHE A 118 -10.74 -9.46 -2.39
CA PHE A 118 -11.05 -10.75 -3.01
C PHE A 118 -12.34 -10.69 -3.83
N GLN A 119 -13.40 -10.05 -3.31
CA GLN A 119 -14.67 -9.86 -4.02
C GLN A 119 -14.50 -9.06 -5.33
N HIS A 120 -13.57 -8.11 -5.35
CA HIS A 120 -13.25 -7.32 -6.53
C HIS A 120 -12.13 -7.91 -7.40
N ASN A 121 -11.73 -9.18 -7.16
CA ASN A 121 -10.68 -9.90 -7.91
C ASN A 121 -9.30 -9.20 -7.91
N LEU A 122 -9.01 -8.37 -6.90
CA LEU A 122 -7.73 -7.67 -6.76
C LEU A 122 -6.66 -8.57 -6.11
N ILE A 123 -7.09 -9.59 -5.37
CA ILE A 123 -6.24 -10.63 -4.81
C ILE A 123 -6.86 -12.01 -5.10
N SER A 124 -6.01 -13.02 -5.23
CA SER A 124 -6.44 -14.40 -5.52
C SER A 124 -6.71 -15.24 -4.27
N THR A 125 -6.36 -14.76 -3.08
CA THR A 125 -6.55 -15.52 -1.83
C THR A 125 -6.99 -14.60 -0.69
N ARG A 126 -7.68 -15.15 0.32
CA ARG A 126 -8.04 -14.46 1.57
C ARG A 126 -7.08 -14.73 2.72
N LYS A 127 -5.91 -15.31 2.43
CA LYS A 127 -4.82 -15.45 3.41
C LYS A 127 -4.25 -14.08 3.75
N SER A 128 -3.60 -13.94 4.89
CA SER A 128 -2.97 -12.68 5.30
C SER A 128 -2.10 -12.12 4.17
N GLN A 129 -2.30 -10.83 3.86
CA GLN A 129 -1.58 -10.15 2.79
C GLN A 129 -0.77 -8.99 3.34
N LYS A 130 0.38 -8.76 2.68
CA LYS A 130 1.14 -7.53 2.83
C LYS A 130 0.69 -6.57 1.74
N LEU A 131 0.12 -5.46 2.16
CA LEU A 131 -0.25 -4.35 1.30
C LEU A 131 0.80 -3.25 1.49
N PHE A 132 1.38 -2.79 0.39
CA PHE A 132 2.42 -1.76 0.43
C PHE A 132 1.80 -0.41 0.12
N CYS A 133 2.16 0.61 0.90
CA CYS A 133 1.69 1.97 0.66
C CYS A 133 2.23 2.43 -0.69
N TRP A 134 1.36 3.00 -1.51
CA TRP A 134 1.65 3.37 -2.90
C TRP A 134 2.99 4.09 -3.05
N TYR A 135 3.21 5.07 -2.18
CA TYR A 135 4.35 5.98 -2.18
C TYR A 135 5.62 5.46 -1.53
N GLN A 136 5.55 4.32 -0.83
CA GLN A 136 6.67 3.76 -0.08
C GLN A 136 7.34 2.61 -0.85
N VAL A 137 6.82 2.27 -2.04
CA VAL A 137 7.41 1.23 -2.88
C VAL A 137 8.53 1.83 -3.73
N PRO A 138 9.77 1.35 -3.62
CA PRO A 138 10.91 1.90 -4.34
C PRO A 138 10.99 1.34 -5.77
N HIS A 139 10.05 1.73 -6.64
CA HIS A 139 9.92 1.20 -8.00
C HIS A 139 11.19 1.33 -8.83
N ASP A 140 11.87 2.47 -8.77
CA ASP A 140 13.08 2.75 -9.53
C ASP A 140 14.25 1.87 -9.03
N GLN A 141 14.45 1.78 -7.72
CA GLN A 141 15.51 0.94 -7.14
C GLN A 141 15.30 -0.55 -7.44
N LEU A 142 14.04 -1.01 -7.47
CA LEU A 142 13.70 -2.37 -7.87
C LEU A 142 14.06 -2.62 -9.34
N LEU A 143 13.74 -1.68 -10.23
CA LEU A 143 14.08 -1.75 -11.65
C LEU A 143 15.59 -1.73 -11.87
N GLU A 144 16.30 -0.81 -11.21
CA GLU A 144 17.77 -0.68 -11.29
C GLU A 144 18.46 -2.00 -10.94
N HIS A 145 18.03 -2.61 -9.84
CA HIS A 145 18.58 -3.88 -9.38
C HIS A 145 18.38 -4.99 -10.41
N GLU A 146 17.19 -5.09 -10.99
CA GLU A 146 16.88 -6.15 -11.95
C GLU A 146 17.57 -5.92 -13.30
N LEU A 147 17.65 -4.68 -13.77
CA LEU A 147 18.44 -4.33 -14.95
C LEU A 147 19.92 -4.63 -14.75
N ALA A 148 20.49 -4.31 -13.59
CA ALA A 148 21.88 -4.64 -13.27
C ALA A 148 22.12 -6.16 -13.32
N HIS A 149 21.19 -6.96 -12.80
CA HIS A 149 21.27 -8.43 -12.86
C HIS A 149 21.22 -8.94 -14.31
N HIS A 150 20.29 -8.45 -15.13
CA HIS A 150 20.21 -8.82 -16.56
C HIS A 150 21.46 -8.41 -17.35
N ARG A 151 22.02 -7.23 -17.07
CA ARG A 151 23.23 -6.74 -17.72
C ARG A 151 24.47 -7.53 -17.31
N TRP A 152 24.62 -7.85 -16.03
CA TRP A 152 25.69 -8.70 -15.54
C TRP A 152 25.68 -10.07 -16.23
N LYS A 153 24.49 -10.67 -16.36
CA LYS A 153 24.31 -11.94 -17.10
C LYS A 153 24.67 -11.83 -18.58
N ALA A 154 24.49 -10.65 -19.17
CA ALA A 154 24.87 -10.34 -20.55
C ALA A 154 26.34 -9.89 -20.72
N GLY A 155 27.15 -9.85 -19.64
CA GLY A 155 28.53 -9.35 -19.68
C GLY A 155 28.65 -7.83 -19.87
N LEU A 156 27.56 -7.08 -19.68
CA LEU A 156 27.52 -5.63 -19.83
C LEU A 156 27.76 -4.92 -18.49
N PRO A 157 28.45 -3.76 -18.49
CA PRO A 157 28.65 -2.98 -17.26
C PRO A 157 27.31 -2.46 -16.73
N PRO A 158 27.16 -2.23 -15.42
CA PRO A 158 25.94 -1.66 -14.85
C PRO A 158 25.64 -0.29 -15.44
N LEU A 159 24.36 0.05 -15.59
CA LEU A 159 23.96 1.39 -16.03
C LEU A 159 24.27 2.42 -14.93
N PRO A 160 24.68 3.65 -15.29
CA PRO A 160 24.76 4.74 -14.33
C PRO A 160 23.38 5.04 -13.75
N LYS A 161 23.31 5.21 -12.43
CA LYS A 161 22.06 5.38 -11.65
C LYS A 161 21.20 6.55 -12.14
N THR A 162 21.81 7.55 -12.79
CA THR A 162 21.13 8.74 -13.33
C THR A 162 20.20 8.45 -14.52
N LEU A 163 20.36 7.34 -15.24
CA LEU A 163 19.55 7.03 -16.43
C LEU A 163 18.24 6.28 -16.14
N LEU A 164 18.01 5.87 -14.89
CA LEU A 164 16.90 4.99 -14.51
C LEU A 164 15.86 5.65 -13.60
N ARG A 165 16.18 6.82 -13.06
CA ARG A 165 15.27 7.60 -12.23
C ARG A 165 14.18 8.16 -13.13
N ALA A 166 12.95 7.72 -12.95
CA ALA A 166 11.84 8.47 -13.52
C ALA A 166 11.81 9.83 -12.80
N PRO A 167 11.67 10.97 -13.51
CA PRO A 167 11.61 12.29 -12.87
C PRO A 167 10.44 12.43 -11.87
N ALA A 168 9.54 11.45 -11.85
CA ALA A 168 8.34 11.38 -11.03
C ALA A 168 8.56 11.09 -9.54
N PHE A 169 9.67 10.48 -9.13
CA PHE A 169 9.84 9.98 -7.75
C PHE A 169 11.19 10.41 -7.17
N VAL A 170 11.29 11.69 -6.84
CA VAL A 170 12.40 12.21 -6.05
C VAL A 170 12.27 11.68 -4.63
N ASP A 171 13.25 10.91 -4.17
CA ASP A 171 13.45 10.59 -2.75
C ASP A 171 13.60 11.92 -1.97
N GLY A 172 12.48 12.52 -1.55
CA GLY A 172 12.53 13.83 -0.88
C GLY A 172 11.18 14.52 -0.70
N ASP A 173 10.26 14.40 -1.66
CA ASP A 173 9.02 15.21 -1.67
C ASP A 173 7.76 14.42 -1.31
N TYR A 174 7.90 13.19 -0.82
CA TYR A 174 6.76 12.56 -0.15
C TYR A 174 6.54 13.26 1.18
N PRO A 175 5.34 13.84 1.44
CA PRO A 175 5.05 14.37 2.76
C PRO A 175 5.28 13.25 3.78
N ALA A 176 6.35 13.41 4.55
CA ALA A 176 6.72 12.58 5.69
C ALA A 176 5.59 12.56 6.74
N ASP A 177 4.58 13.43 6.58
CA ASP A 177 3.36 13.50 7.36
C ASP A 177 2.23 12.57 6.87
N HIS A 178 2.53 11.53 6.09
CA HIS A 178 1.71 10.33 6.18
C HIS A 178 2.03 9.64 7.51
N ARG A 179 1.54 10.24 8.61
CA ARG A 179 1.16 9.50 9.81
C ARG A 179 0.22 8.39 9.32
N LEU A 180 0.78 7.23 8.98
CA LEU A 180 0.04 5.99 8.80
C LEU A 180 -1.00 5.96 9.89
N ARG A 181 -2.28 6.11 9.50
CA ARG A 181 -3.35 6.45 10.43
C ARG A 181 -3.31 5.44 11.57
N ARG A 182 -2.76 5.88 12.70
CA ARG A 182 -2.68 5.05 13.89
C ARG A 182 -4.12 4.74 14.30
N VAL A 183 -4.46 3.47 14.39
CA VAL A 183 -5.77 2.99 14.82
C VAL A 183 -6.07 3.60 16.19
N ALA A 184 -7.08 4.47 16.25
CA ALA A 184 -7.51 5.07 17.49
C ALA A 184 -8.21 4.02 18.37
N CYS A 185 -8.04 4.11 19.69
CA CYS A 185 -8.77 3.28 20.62
C CYS A 185 -10.29 3.39 20.40
N GLY A 186 -10.83 4.61 20.31
CA GLY A 186 -12.25 4.83 20.06
C GLY A 186 -13.17 4.51 21.24
N VAL A 187 -12.62 4.29 22.44
CA VAL A 187 -13.37 4.12 23.70
C VAL A 187 -13.30 5.42 24.48
N GLY A 188 -14.44 6.09 24.66
CA GLY A 188 -14.54 7.39 25.35
C GLY A 188 -13.55 8.43 24.81
N ASP A 189 -12.95 9.20 25.71
CA ASP A 189 -11.91 10.20 25.41
C ASP A 189 -10.49 9.62 25.37
N CYS A 190 -10.32 8.30 25.21
CA CYS A 190 -9.01 7.68 25.26
C CYS A 190 -8.10 8.18 24.11
N PRO A 191 -7.00 8.91 24.40
CA PRO A 191 -6.18 9.53 23.36
C PRO A 191 -5.23 8.53 22.69
N ARG A 192 -5.24 7.25 23.11
CA ARG A 192 -4.27 6.26 22.64
C ARG A 192 -4.53 5.85 21.20
N ARG A 193 -3.44 5.87 20.42
CA ARG A 193 -3.41 5.50 19.01
C ARG A 193 -2.31 4.47 18.78
N PHE A 194 -2.62 3.43 18.02
CA PHE A 194 -1.73 2.29 17.81
C PHE A 194 -1.37 2.14 16.35
N THR A 195 -0.14 1.75 16.06
CA THR A 195 0.30 1.42 14.70
C THR A 195 -0.30 0.10 14.20
N ARG A 196 -0.81 -0.74 15.11
CA ARG A 196 -1.41 -2.05 14.84
C ARG A 196 -2.84 -2.13 15.37
N LEU A 197 -3.75 -2.71 14.59
CA LEU A 197 -5.14 -2.98 15.01
C LEU A 197 -5.19 -3.97 16.17
N GLU A 198 -4.35 -5.02 16.17
CA GLU A 198 -4.28 -6.00 17.26
C GLU A 198 -3.91 -5.34 18.60
N HIS A 199 -2.97 -4.40 18.60
CA HIS A 199 -2.59 -3.67 19.82
C HIS A 199 -3.71 -2.73 20.27
N ALA A 200 -4.42 -2.10 19.33
CA ALA A 200 -5.62 -1.32 19.66
C ALA A 200 -6.73 -2.21 20.23
N GLN A 201 -6.92 -3.41 19.70
CA GLN A 201 -7.91 -4.39 20.18
C GLN A 201 -7.55 -4.93 21.57
N ARG A 202 -6.29 -5.31 21.81
CA ARG A 202 -5.78 -5.72 23.13
C ARG A 202 -5.92 -4.59 24.16
N HIS A 203 -5.67 -3.35 23.74
CA HIS A 203 -5.90 -2.17 24.58
C HIS A 203 -7.38 -1.91 24.85
N ARG A 204 -8.28 -2.07 23.86
CA ARG A 204 -9.73 -1.98 24.04
C ARG A 204 -10.24 -3.01 25.04
N ALA A 205 -9.68 -4.22 25.04
CA ALA A 205 -10.02 -5.26 26.00
C ALA A 205 -9.67 -4.87 27.45
N ALA A 206 -8.64 -4.04 27.66
CA ALA A 206 -8.28 -3.53 28.98
C ALA A 206 -9.32 -2.52 29.52
N HIS A 207 -10.04 -1.78 28.67
CA HIS A 207 -11.15 -0.92 29.10
C HIS A 207 -12.36 -1.73 29.61
N VAL A 208 -12.50 -2.99 29.19
CA VAL A 208 -13.63 -3.87 29.56
C VAL A 208 -13.42 -4.53 30.94
N GLN A 209 -12.18 -4.56 31.45
CA GLN A 209 -11.86 -5.16 32.75
C GLN A 209 -11.93 -4.17 33.93
N GLU A 210 -12.12 -2.86 33.68
CA GLU A 210 -12.28 -1.84 34.73
C GLU A 210 -13.69 -1.23 34.71
N LYS A 211 -14.69 -1.97 35.20
CA LYS A 211 -15.82 -1.46 35.99
C LYS A 211 -16.62 -2.65 36.51
N PRO A 212 -17.06 -2.67 37.79
CA PRO A 212 -17.98 -1.63 38.28
C PRO A 212 -17.84 -1.26 39.77
N LEU A 213 -18.21 -0.04 40.15
CA LEU A 213 -19.11 0.18 41.28
C LEU A 213 -20.00 1.40 40.99
N GLU A 214 -21.30 1.14 41.08
CA GLU A 214 -22.40 2.09 41.07
C GLU A 214 -22.39 2.97 42.33
N GLY A 215 -23.05 4.13 42.26
CA GLY A 215 -23.22 4.99 43.42
C GLY A 215 -23.99 6.27 43.12
N THR A 216 -25.23 6.14 42.66
CA THR A 216 -26.24 7.21 42.65
C THR A 216 -26.45 7.74 44.07
N THR A 217 -26.32 9.06 44.30
CA THR A 217 -27.28 9.83 45.13
C THR A 217 -27.29 11.29 44.71
N ALA A 218 -28.51 11.82 44.69
CA ALA A 218 -28.86 13.18 44.33
C ALA A 218 -28.72 14.16 45.52
N ARG A 219 -28.57 15.45 45.17
CA ARG A 219 -28.99 16.70 45.86
C ARG A 219 -28.90 16.77 47.39
N ILE A 220 -28.23 17.81 47.91
CA ILE A 220 -28.87 18.88 48.73
C ILE A 220 -28.10 20.21 48.54
N ASP A 221 -28.81 21.26 48.13
CA ASP A 221 -28.41 22.68 48.21
C ASP A 221 -28.29 23.12 49.68
N ARG A 222 -27.22 23.83 50.07
CA ARG A 222 -27.28 24.77 51.21
C ARG A 222 -26.42 26.02 50.97
N THR A 223 -27.11 27.14 51.11
CA THR A 223 -26.62 28.52 51.22
C THR A 223 -25.95 28.78 52.58
N ALA A 224 -25.15 29.86 52.59
CA ALA A 224 -24.87 30.84 53.68
C ALA A 224 -23.65 30.68 54.61
N ASN A 225 -23.00 31.85 54.80
CA ASN A 225 -22.04 32.33 55.84
C ASN A 225 -20.66 31.66 55.90
N GLU A 226 -19.52 32.37 56.00
CA GLU A 226 -19.21 33.75 56.46
C GLU A 226 -18.18 34.43 55.55
#